data_AF-A0A9W8I6U5-F1
#
_entry.id   AF-A0A9W8I6U5-F1
#
_cell.length_a   1.000
_cell.length_b   1.000
_cell.length_c   1.000
_cell.angle_alpha   90.00
_cell.angle_beta   90.00
_cell.angle_gamma   90.00
#
_symmetry.space_group_name_H-M   'P 1'
#
loop_
_entity.id
_entity.type
_entity.pdbx_description
1 polymer ?
#
loop_
_entity_poly.entity_id
_entity_poly.type
_entity_poly.pdbx_seq_one_letter_code
_entity_poly.pdbx_strand_id
1 'polypeptide(L)'
;MFAGHEGTVFMALGTAVSLFVSFALAVMATDREQVMYVVGACLYAAMALGWVSLAGWFFPTRALTQLTLMLGFMFPCISMVVHMRHMLDRARAGARIDPVEYSLGFFNDLVRMFVYLLKMLVNDDRQKRKKRQQKYR
;
A
#
# COMPACT_ATOMS: atom_id res chain seq x y z
N MET A 1 -25.68 -3.18 -16.15
CA MET A 1 -25.18 -2.06 -15.33
C MET A 1 -24.52 -2.50 -14.00
N PHE A 2 -24.27 -3.80 -13.76
CA PHE A 2 -23.60 -4.32 -12.54
C PHE A 2 -22.12 -4.73 -12.71
N ALA A 3 -21.64 -4.92 -13.95
CA ALA A 3 -20.29 -5.43 -14.23
C ALA A 3 -19.11 -4.49 -13.86
N GLY A 4 -19.37 -3.22 -13.52
CA GLY A 4 -18.30 -2.25 -13.21
C GLY A 4 -17.75 -2.37 -11.79
N HIS A 5 -18.60 -2.64 -10.79
CA HIS A 5 -18.17 -2.66 -9.39
C HIS A 5 -17.46 -3.97 -9.03
N GLU A 6 -17.96 -5.09 -9.54
CA GLU A 6 -17.41 -6.42 -9.28
C GLU A 6 -16.01 -6.56 -9.90
N GLY A 7 -15.83 -6.12 -11.15
CA GLY A 7 -14.52 -6.12 -11.81
C GLY A 7 -13.48 -5.26 -11.09
N THR A 8 -13.90 -4.13 -10.51
CA THR A 8 -13.02 -3.23 -9.74
C THR A 8 -12.50 -3.93 -8.48
N VAL A 9 -13.35 -4.70 -7.80
CA VAL A 9 -12.97 -5.47 -6.60
C VAL A 9 -12.03 -6.61 -6.94
N PHE A 10 -12.32 -7.39 -7.99
CA PHE A 10 -11.43 -8.47 -8.44
C PHE A 10 -10.06 -7.95 -8.89
N MET A 11 -10.02 -6.82 -9.60
CA MET A 11 -8.77 -6.19 -10.01
C MET A 11 -7.97 -5.67 -8.81
N ALA A 12 -8.64 -5.07 -7.82
CA ALA A 12 -8.01 -4.64 -6.58
C ALA A 12 -7.44 -5.82 -5.76
N LEU A 13 -8.18 -6.94 -5.66
CA LEU A 13 -7.70 -8.16 -5.02
C LEU A 13 -6.50 -8.75 -5.75
N GLY A 14 -6.58 -8.92 -7.07
CA GLY A 14 -5.50 -9.49 -7.87
C GLY A 14 -4.21 -8.66 -7.80
N THR A 15 -4.32 -7.34 -7.88
CA THR A 15 -3.17 -6.44 -7.75
C THR A 15 -2.60 -6.41 -6.33
N ALA A 16 -3.44 -6.41 -5.29
CA ALA A 16 -2.99 -6.50 -3.91
C ALA A 16 -2.20 -7.80 -3.65
N VAL A 17 -2.74 -8.94 -4.09
CA VAL A 17 -2.07 -10.25 -3.94
C VAL A 17 -0.76 -10.30 -4.73
N SER A 18 -0.75 -9.82 -5.98
CA SER A 18 0.46 -9.81 -6.80
C SER A 18 1.56 -8.96 -6.17
N LEU A 19 1.22 -7.77 -5.68
CA LEU A 19 2.18 -6.89 -5.02
C LEU A 19 2.66 -7.48 -3.69
N PHE A 20 1.76 -8.06 -2.90
CA PHE A 20 2.10 -8.76 -1.67
C PHE A 20 3.12 -9.88 -1.95
N VAL A 21 2.86 -10.75 -2.93
CA VAL A 21 3.78 -11.84 -3.30
C VAL A 21 5.12 -11.30 -3.81
N SER A 22 5.12 -10.28 -4.67
CA SER A 22 6.36 -9.66 -5.17
C SER A 22 7.20 -9.03 -4.07
N PHE A 23 6.60 -8.28 -3.15
CA PHE A 23 7.31 -7.70 -2.02
C PHE A 23 7.77 -8.76 -1.02
N ALA A 24 6.95 -9.77 -0.75
CA ALA A 24 7.34 -10.89 0.10
C ALA A 24 8.57 -11.63 -0.45
N LEU A 25 8.58 -11.94 -1.74
CA LEU A 25 9.73 -12.57 -2.41
C LEU A 25 10.97 -11.69 -2.37
N ALA A 26 10.83 -10.39 -2.63
CA ALA A 26 11.95 -9.44 -2.58
C ALA A 26 12.59 -9.37 -1.18
N VAL A 27 11.78 -9.39 -0.12
CA VAL A 27 12.26 -9.38 1.27
C VAL A 27 12.96 -10.69 1.64
N MET A 28 12.45 -11.84 1.18
CA MET A 28 13.11 -13.12 1.41
C MET A 28 14.43 -13.27 0.64
N ALA A 29 14.53 -12.65 -0.54
CA ALA A 29 15.71 -12.75 -1.40
C ALA A 29 16.87 -11.82 -0.99
N THR A 30 16.63 -10.83 -0.13
CA THR A 30 17.62 -9.77 0.16
C THR A 30 18.28 -9.95 1.53
N ASP A 31 19.57 -9.63 1.61
CA ASP A 31 20.36 -9.66 2.84
C ASP A 31 19.96 -8.60 3.89
N ARG A 32 20.25 -8.91 5.16
CA ARG A 32 19.80 -8.18 6.36
C ARG A 32 20.17 -6.72 6.44
N GLU A 33 21.08 -6.22 5.64
CA GLU A 33 21.59 -4.85 5.77
C GLU A 33 20.87 -3.95 4.77
N GLN A 34 20.69 -4.48 3.55
CA GLN A 34 20.17 -3.71 2.43
C GLN A 34 18.66 -3.46 2.52
N VAL A 35 17.88 -4.41 3.07
CA VAL A 35 16.42 -4.20 3.20
C VAL A 35 16.11 -3.08 4.19
N MET A 36 16.96 -2.79 5.20
CA MET A 36 16.71 -1.71 6.18
C MET A 36 16.96 -0.36 5.53
N TYR A 37 17.99 -0.29 4.67
CA TYR A 37 18.27 0.90 3.86
C TYR A 37 17.18 1.19 2.85
N VAL A 38 16.69 0.17 2.13
CA VAL A 38 15.62 0.34 1.13
C VAL A 38 14.30 0.72 1.81
N VAL A 39 13.96 0.10 2.93
CA VAL A 39 12.79 0.47 3.74
C VAL A 39 12.93 1.88 4.30
N GLY A 40 14.10 2.24 4.82
CA GLY A 40 14.38 3.58 5.35
C GLY A 40 14.27 4.66 4.28
N ALA A 41 14.84 4.43 3.10
CA ALA A 41 14.73 5.34 1.96
C ALA A 41 13.28 5.47 1.47
N CYS A 42 12.54 4.37 1.42
CA CYS A 42 11.12 4.36 1.05
C CYS A 42 10.25 5.10 2.07
N LEU A 43 10.50 4.90 3.37
CA LEU A 43 9.84 5.59 4.46
C LEU A 43 10.18 7.08 4.48
N TYR A 44 11.42 7.46 4.18
CA TYR A 44 11.83 8.85 4.09
C TYR A 44 11.16 9.57 2.91
N ALA A 45 11.10 8.92 1.75
CA ALA A 45 10.36 9.41 0.59
C ALA A 45 8.86 9.54 0.90
N ALA A 46 8.28 8.54 1.59
CA ALA A 46 6.88 8.58 2.04
C ALA A 46 6.65 9.69 3.07
N MET A 47 7.57 9.94 3.99
CA MET A 47 7.44 11.05 4.94
C MET A 47 7.50 12.40 4.24
N ALA A 48 8.47 12.60 3.34
CA ALA A 48 8.60 13.84 2.56
C ALA A 48 7.32 14.13 1.75
N LEU A 49 6.78 13.11 1.09
CA LEU A 49 5.49 13.19 0.40
C LEU A 49 4.34 13.45 1.39
N GLY A 50 4.38 12.87 2.59
CA GLY A 50 3.45 13.10 3.70
C GLY A 50 3.38 14.57 4.11
N TRP A 51 4.54 15.22 4.28
CA TRP A 51 4.64 16.66 4.55
C TRP A 51 4.05 17.50 3.41
N VAL A 52 4.28 17.10 2.15
CA VAL A 52 3.68 17.77 0.98
C VAL A 52 2.15 17.62 0.95
N SER A 53 1.62 16.44 1.29
CA SER A 53 0.16 16.26 1.45
C SER A 53 -0.41 17.05 2.62
N LEU A 54 0.31 17.16 3.73
CA LEU A 54 -0.11 17.92 4.90
C LEU A 54 -0.17 19.43 4.59
N ALA A 55 0.84 19.96 3.89
CA ALA A 55 0.81 21.32 3.36
C ALA A 55 -0.34 21.51 2.36
N GLY A 56 -0.65 20.49 1.58
CA GLY A 56 -1.79 20.48 0.66
C GLY A 56 -3.16 20.41 1.29
N TRP A 57 -3.27 20.07 2.57
CA TRP A 57 -4.53 20.09 3.31
C TRP A 57 -5.04 21.53 3.51
N PHE A 58 -4.13 22.51 3.56
CA PHE A 58 -4.47 23.93 3.59
C PHE A 58 -4.88 24.49 2.21
N PHE A 59 -4.43 23.88 1.11
CA PHE A 59 -4.75 24.29 -0.27
C PHE A 59 -5.20 23.09 -1.12
N PRO A 60 -6.49 22.70 -1.06
CA PRO A 60 -6.97 21.48 -1.70
C PRO A 60 -6.93 21.60 -3.23
N THR A 61 -5.91 21.04 -3.88
CA THR A 61 -5.85 20.86 -5.34
C THR A 61 -6.04 19.40 -5.73
N ARG A 62 -6.50 19.14 -6.97
CA ARG A 62 -6.72 17.77 -7.48
C ARG A 62 -5.46 16.90 -7.40
N ALA A 63 -4.28 17.50 -7.56
CA ALA A 63 -2.99 16.80 -7.47
C ALA A 63 -2.69 16.36 -6.03
N LEU A 64 -2.98 17.22 -5.04
CA LEU A 64 -2.76 16.92 -3.62
C LEU A 64 -3.67 15.80 -3.12
N THR A 65 -4.94 15.77 -3.55
CA THR A 65 -5.85 14.68 -3.18
C THR A 65 -5.40 13.31 -3.74
N GLN A 66 -4.81 13.29 -4.95
CA GLN A 66 -4.23 12.06 -5.51
C GLN A 66 -2.97 11.63 -4.77
N LEU A 67 -2.10 12.59 -4.40
CA LEU A 67 -0.90 12.36 -3.60
C LEU A 67 -1.23 11.75 -2.24
N THR A 68 -2.23 12.28 -1.52
CA THR A 68 -2.65 11.74 -0.22
C THR A 68 -3.15 10.30 -0.33
N LEU A 69 -3.83 9.96 -1.42
CA LEU A 69 -4.26 8.59 -1.69
C LEU A 69 -3.09 7.65 -1.97
N MET A 70 -2.10 8.09 -2.75
CA MET A 70 -0.90 7.30 -3.03
C MET A 70 -0.04 7.11 -1.78
N LEU A 71 0.09 8.12 -0.93
CA LEU A 71 0.75 8.03 0.37
C LEU A 71 0.07 7.04 1.30
N GLY A 72 -1.26 7.07 1.35
CA GLY A 72 -2.04 6.12 2.12
C GLY A 72 -1.77 4.67 1.71
N PHE A 73 -1.47 4.43 0.43
CA PHE A 73 -1.10 3.11 -0.08
C PHE A 73 0.35 2.70 0.25
N MET A 74 1.27 3.65 0.38
CA MET A 74 2.66 3.37 0.76
C MET A 74 2.80 2.84 2.19
N PHE A 75 1.94 3.31 3.12
CA PHE A 75 1.97 2.93 4.52
C PHE A 75 1.83 1.40 4.76
N PRO A 76 0.80 0.71 4.21
CA PRO A 76 0.68 -0.74 4.36
C PRO A 76 1.80 -1.52 3.66
N CYS A 77 2.35 -1.03 2.53
CA CYS A 77 3.53 -1.64 1.91
C CYS A 77 4.74 -1.62 2.84
N ILE A 78 5.00 -0.48 3.49
CA ILE A 78 6.15 -0.36 4.40
C ILE A 78 5.93 -1.21 5.66
N SER A 79 4.72 -1.16 6.24
CA SER A 79 4.33 -2.00 7.39
C SER A 79 4.55 -3.49 7.11
N MET A 80 4.14 -3.96 5.93
CA MET A 80 4.33 -5.35 5.50
C MET A 80 5.80 -5.75 5.49
N VAL A 81 6.66 -4.93 4.89
CA VAL A 81 8.10 -5.23 4.83
C VAL A 81 8.71 -5.26 6.23
N VAL A 82 8.30 -4.35 7.12
CA VAL A 82 8.75 -4.30 8.52
C VAL A 82 8.33 -5.56 9.28
N HIS A 83 7.07 -5.98 9.19
CA HIS A 83 6.58 -7.20 9.84
C HIS A 83 7.33 -8.44 9.33
N MET A 84 7.54 -8.54 8.01
CA MET A 84 8.22 -9.67 7.40
C MET A 84 9.69 -9.75 7.83
N ARG A 85 10.35 -8.60 7.91
CA ARG A 85 11.72 -8.50 8.41
C ARG A 85 11.82 -8.90 9.88
N HIS A 86 10.92 -8.39 10.73
CA HIS A 86 10.91 -8.71 12.15
C HIS A 86 10.65 -10.21 12.39
N MET A 87 9.80 -10.85 11.58
CA MET A 87 9.60 -12.30 11.59
C MET A 87 10.90 -13.04 11.23
N LEU A 88 11.53 -12.67 10.11
CA LEU A 88 12.76 -13.30 9.65
C LEU A 88 13.90 -13.11 10.66
N ASP A 89 13.92 -11.97 11.34
CA ASP A 89 14.94 -11.64 12.32
C ASP A 89 14.84 -12.51 13.58
N ARG A 90 13.62 -12.67 14.07
CA ARG A 90 13.27 -13.56 15.18
C ARG A 90 13.48 -15.03 14.83
N ALA A 91 13.17 -15.42 13.60
CA ALA A 91 13.37 -16.78 13.11
C ALA A 91 14.85 -17.18 13.08
N ARG A 92 15.73 -16.32 12.56
CA ARG A 92 17.18 -16.61 12.55
C ARG A 92 17.82 -16.48 13.95
N ALA A 93 17.20 -15.73 14.86
CA ALA A 93 17.66 -15.64 16.26
C ALA A 93 17.30 -16.90 17.10
N GLY A 94 16.60 -17.88 16.52
CA GLY A 94 16.20 -19.11 17.22
C GLY A 94 15.13 -18.88 18.30
N ALA A 95 14.49 -17.71 18.33
CA ALA A 95 13.43 -17.40 19.27
C ALA A 95 12.15 -18.19 18.92
N ARG A 96 11.35 -18.55 19.92
CA ARG A 96 10.00 -19.09 19.68
C ARG A 96 9.19 -18.03 18.93
N ILE A 97 8.71 -18.42 17.75
CA ILE A 97 7.86 -17.60 16.91
C ILE A 97 6.42 -18.01 17.23
N ASP A 98 5.60 -17.07 17.71
CA ASP A 98 4.17 -17.33 17.88
C ASP A 98 3.47 -17.19 16.52
N PRO A 99 3.06 -18.30 15.87
CA PRO A 99 2.58 -18.27 14.49
C PRO A 99 1.30 -17.44 14.34
N VAL A 100 0.51 -17.33 15.40
CA VAL A 100 -0.74 -16.55 15.42
C VAL A 100 -0.47 -15.06 15.29
N GLU A 101 0.50 -14.51 16.04
CA GLU A 101 0.82 -13.08 16.03
C GLU A 101 1.31 -12.64 14.65
N TYR A 102 2.23 -13.40 14.07
CA TYR A 102 2.78 -13.08 12.75
C TYR A 102 1.74 -13.23 11.65
N SER A 103 0.93 -14.29 11.67
CA SER A 103 -0.14 -14.49 10.68
C SER A 103 -1.18 -13.36 10.74
N LEU A 104 -1.55 -12.91 11.94
CA LEU A 104 -2.48 -11.79 12.12
C LEU A 104 -1.88 -10.47 11.59
N GLY A 105 -0.59 -10.25 11.79
CA GLY A 105 0.15 -9.09 11.26
C GLY A 105 0.11 -9.05 9.72
N PHE A 106 0.46 -10.16 9.07
CA PHE A 106 0.39 -10.27 7.61
C PHE A 106 -1.03 -10.11 7.07
N PHE A 107 -2.02 -10.69 7.75
CA PHE A 107 -3.42 -10.55 7.38
C PHE A 107 -3.88 -9.09 7.45
N ASN A 108 -3.54 -8.39 8.54
CA ASN A 108 -3.89 -6.99 8.72
C ASN A 108 -3.23 -6.07 7.68
N ASP A 109 -1.97 -6.32 7.30
CA ASP A 109 -1.31 -5.57 6.23
C ASP A 109 -1.96 -5.82 4.87
N LEU A 110 -2.33 -7.08 4.56
CA LEU A 110 -3.05 -7.42 3.33
C LEU A 110 -4.43 -6.74 3.26
N VAL A 111 -5.18 -6.74 4.36
CA VAL A 111 -6.48 -6.06 4.44
C VAL A 111 -6.33 -4.54 4.27
N ARG A 112 -5.36 -3.91 4.93
CA ARG A 112 -5.11 -2.46 4.75
C ARG A 112 -4.73 -2.13 3.33
N MET A 113 -3.82 -2.91 2.74
CA MET A 113 -3.41 -2.74 1.35
C MET A 113 -4.61 -2.83 0.40
N PHE A 114 -5.47 -3.84 0.59
CA PHE A 114 -6.69 -4.02 -0.18
C PHE A 114 -7.66 -2.83 -0.05
N VAL A 115 -7.93 -2.36 1.17
CA VAL A 115 -8.83 -1.22 1.42
C VAL A 115 -8.29 0.06 0.77
N TYR A 116 -6.98 0.30 0.81
CA TYR A 116 -6.38 1.47 0.17
C TYR A 116 -6.41 1.38 -1.36
N LEU A 117 -6.15 0.20 -1.93
CA LEU A 117 -6.30 -0.06 -3.36
C LEU A 117 -7.75 0.20 -3.84
N LEU A 118 -8.73 -0.23 -3.05
CA LEU A 118 -10.14 -0.01 -3.35
C LEU A 118 -10.49 1.48 -3.30
N LYS A 119 -10.02 2.22 -2.30
CA LYS A 119 -10.16 3.68 -2.24
C LYS A 119 -9.55 4.37 -3.47
N MET A 120 -8.39 3.88 -3.93
CA MET A 120 -7.70 4.40 -5.11
C MET A 120 -8.49 4.16 -6.39
N LEU A 121 -8.95 2.93 -6.63
CA LEU A 121 -9.74 2.58 -7.81
C LEU A 121 -11.09 3.31 -7.86
N VAL A 122 -11.78 3.44 -6.73
CA VAL A 122 -13.05 4.19 -6.63
C VAL A 122 -12.83 5.68 -6.92
N ASN A 123 -11.73 6.26 -6.45
CA ASN A 123 -11.41 7.66 -6.73
C ASN A 123 -11.07 7.87 -8.22
N ASP A 124 -10.34 6.95 -8.84
CA ASP A 124 -10.03 7.00 -10.28
C ASP A 124 -11.28 6.88 -11.16
N ASP A 125 -12.20 5.96 -10.83
CA ASP A 125 -13.46 5.80 -11.56
C ASP A 125 -14.34 7.07 -11.45
N ARG A 126 -14.41 7.67 -10.25
CA ARG A 126 -15.09 8.95 -10.03
C ARG A 126 -14.50 10.07 -10.88
N GLN A 127 -13.17 10.13 -11.01
CA GLN A 127 -12.52 11.13 -11.87
C GLN A 127 -12.80 10.90 -13.36
N LYS A 128 -12.78 9.64 -13.81
CA LYS A 128 -13.12 9.26 -15.20
C LYS A 128 -14.56 9.63 -15.55
N ARG A 129 -15.53 9.39 -14.66
CA ARG A 129 -16.93 9.81 -14.87
C ARG A 129 -17.08 11.32 -14.97
N LYS A 130 -16.43 12.10 -14.10
CA LYS A 130 -16.45 13.58 -14.16
C LYS A 130 -15.89 14.12 -15.48
N LYS A 131 -14.78 13.56 -15.97
CA LYS A 131 -14.19 13.95 -17.27
C LYS A 131 -15.11 13.64 -18.44
N ARG A 132 -15.80 12.49 -18.42
CA ARG A 132 -16.78 12.13 -19.47
C ARG A 132 -17.98 13.09 -19.47
N GLN A 133 -18.50 13.47 -18.31
CA GLN A 133 -19.60 14.43 -18.20
C GLN A 133 -19.23 15.83 -18.68
N GLN A 134 -17.97 16.27 -18.50
CA GLN A 134 -17.48 17.54 -19.05
C GLN A 134 -17.25 17.50 -20.56
N LYS A 135 -17.11 16.33 -21.19
CA LYS A 135 -16.91 16.19 -22.64
C LYS A 135 -18.23 16.19 -23.44
N TYR A 136 -19.35 15.96 -22.77
CA TYR A 136 -20.71 16.01 -23.35
C TYR A 136 -21.46 17.31 -23.01
N ARG A 137 -20.77 18.26 -22.37
CA ARG A 137 -21.25 19.60 -22.05
C ARG A 137 -20.48 20.59 -22.89
#